data_AF-A0A1Q9N9Y7-F1
#
_entry.id   AF-A0A1Q9N9Y7-F1
#
_cell.length_a   1.000
_cell.length_b   1.000
_cell.length_c   1.000
_cell.angle_alpha   90.00
_cell.angle_beta   90.00
_cell.angle_gamma   90.00
#
_symmetry.space_group_name_H-M   'P 1'
#
loop_
_entity.id
_entity.type
_entity.pdbx_description
1 polymer ?
#
loop_
_entity_poly.entity_id
_entity_poly.type
_entity_poly.pdbx_seq_one_letter_code
_entity_poly.pdbx_strand_id
1 'polypeptide(L)' 'MGDLLFLVNYEFEARILNISDLENIVVVAKDFFKSDSLVGVNIRNDLAYFSAIEDGLAIFEIQDPKSPVKVAH' A
#
# COMPACT_ATOMS: atom_id res chain seq x y z
N MET A 1 5.22 12.46 3.11
CA MET A 1 4.78 11.36 2.23
C MET A 1 4.83 11.69 0.74
N GLY A 2 5.31 12.88 0.34
CA GLY A 2 5.19 13.36 -1.05
C GLY A 2 5.86 12.49 -2.13
N ASP A 3 6.80 11.64 -1.72
CA ASP A 3 7.60 10.81 -2.64
C ASP A 3 7.31 9.31 -2.49
N LEU A 4 6.17 8.93 -1.90
CA LEU A 4 5.77 7.53 -1.80
C LEU A 4 4.62 7.23 -2.76
N LEU A 5 4.78 6.16 -3.53
CA LEU A 5 3.72 5.57 -4.36
C LEU A 5 3.23 4.27 -3.72
N PHE A 6 1.93 4.20 -3.47
CA PHE A 6 1.26 2.97 -3.07
C PHE A 6 0.71 2.30 -4.33
N LEU A 7 1.31 1.16 -4.67
CA LEU A 7 0.94 0.39 -5.85
C LEU A 7 0.03 -0.77 -5.43
N VAL A 8 -1.15 -0.78 -6.01
CA VAL A 8 -2.09 -1.90 -5.99
C VAL A 8 -2.30 -2.38 -7.42
N ASN A 9 -2.40 -3.68 -7.61
CA ASN A 9 -2.93 -4.24 -8.85
C ASN A 9 -3.65 -5.55 -8.56
N TYR A 10 -4.35 -6.06 -9.57
CA TYR A 10 -5.23 -7.22 -9.45
C TYR A 10 -4.48 -8.56 -9.24
N GLU A 11 -3.18 -8.62 -9.58
CA GLU A 11 -2.40 -9.86 -9.70
C GLU A 11 -1.24 -9.93 -8.70
N PHE A 12 -1.07 -8.89 -7.87
CA PHE A 12 0.05 -8.74 -6.97
C PHE A 12 -0.38 -8.19 -5.61
N GLU A 13 0.45 -8.46 -4.62
CA GLU A 13 0.46 -7.81 -3.32
C GLU A 13 0.58 -6.28 -3.41
N ALA A 14 0.08 -5.60 -2.38
CA ALA A 14 0.31 -4.16 -2.22
C ALA A 14 1.81 -3.88 -2.04
N ARG A 15 2.29 -2.81 -2.69
CA ARG A 15 3.67 -2.34 -2.57
C ARG A 15 3.72 -0.86 -2.24
N ILE A 16 4.75 -0.47 -1.53
CA ILE A 16 5.11 0.93 -1.31
C ILE A 16 6.45 1.16 -1.97
N LEU A 17 6.52 2.18 -2.82
CA LEU A 17 7.70 2.57 -3.57
C LEU A 17 8.11 3.98 -3.17
N ASN A 18 9.41 4.21 -3.04
CA ASN A 18 9.99 5.54 -3.00
C ASN A 18 10.25 6.00 -4.45
N ILE A 19 9.64 7.13 -4.81
CA ILE A 19 9.69 7.77 -6.12
C ILE A 19 10.34 9.17 -6.06
N SER A 20 11.13 9.45 -5.02
CA SER A 20 11.87 10.73 -4.89
C SER A 20 12.91 10.93 -6.00
N ASP A 21 13.40 9.83 -6.58
CA ASP A 21 14.23 9.80 -7.78
C ASP A 21 13.56 8.89 -8.81
N LEU A 22 13.08 9.48 -9.91
CA LEU A 22 12.39 8.74 -10.96
C LEU A 22 13.35 7.90 -11.83
N GLU A 23 14.65 8.20 -11.80
CA GLU A 23 15.67 7.36 -12.43
C GLU A 23 16.03 6.15 -11.54
N ASN A 24 15.70 6.20 -10.25
CA ASN A 24 15.99 5.15 -9.27
C ASN A 24 14.82 4.91 -8.29
N ILE A 25 13.76 4.26 -8.79
CA ILE A 25 12.61 3.87 -7.98
C ILE A 25 12.96 2.67 -7.09
N VAL A 26 12.70 2.79 -5.78
CA VAL A 26 13.02 1.75 -4.79
C VAL A 26 11.76 1.20 -4.14
N VAL A 27 11.61 -0.12 -4.08
CA VAL A 27 10.55 -0.77 -3.28
C VAL A 27 10.92 -0.68 -1.80
N VAL A 28 10.12 0.03 -1.00
CA VAL A 28 10.36 0.20 0.45
C VAL A 28 9.58 -0.79 1.30
N ALA A 29 8.43 -1.26 0.83
CA ALA A 29 7.67 -2.33 1.44
C ALA A 29 6.93 -3.16 0.37
N LYS A 30 6.83 -4.46 0.66
CA LYS A 30 6.13 -5.48 -0.12
C LYS A 30 5.69 -6.58 0.84
N ASP A 31 4.92 -7.56 0.36
CA ASP A 31 4.46 -8.72 1.15
C ASP A 31 3.66 -8.38 2.44
N PHE A 32 3.31 -7.11 2.70
CA PHE A 32 2.59 -6.68 3.91
C PHE A 32 1.06 -6.80 3.79
N PHE A 33 0.55 -6.85 2.55
CA PHE A 33 -0.86 -7.09 2.28
C PHE A 33 -1.03 -7.87 0.98
N LYS A 34 -1.63 -9.06 1.09
CA LYS A 34 -1.92 -9.96 -0.03
C LYS A 34 -3.41 -10.15 -0.15
N SER A 35 -3.93 -9.95 -1.35
CA SER A 35 -5.30 -10.20 -1.75
C SER A 35 -5.32 -10.33 -3.27
N ASP A 36 -6.03 -11.33 -3.79
CA ASP A 36 -6.12 -11.62 -5.22
C ASP A 36 -7.18 -10.75 -5.92
N SER A 37 -7.57 -9.64 -5.29
CA SER A 37 -8.65 -8.78 -5.77
C SER A 37 -8.46 -7.30 -5.42
N LEU A 38 -7.22 -6.86 -5.18
CA LEU A 38 -6.93 -5.44 -4.89
C LEU A 38 -7.26 -4.55 -6.08
N VAL A 39 -8.08 -3.53 -5.81
CA VAL A 39 -8.56 -2.59 -6.84
C VAL A 39 -8.24 -1.13 -6.55
N GLY A 40 -7.88 -0.79 -5.31
CA GLY A 40 -7.69 0.60 -4.94
C GLY A 40 -6.96 0.80 -3.64
N VAL A 41 -6.33 1.96 -3.53
CA VAL A 41 -5.76 2.48 -2.29
C VAL A 41 -6.10 3.97 -2.16
N ASN A 42 -6.55 4.38 -0.99
CA ASN A 42 -6.69 5.79 -0.62
C ASN A 42 -5.85 6.06 0.62
N ILE A 43 -5.25 7.24 0.71
CA ILE A 43 -4.41 7.63 1.85
C ILE A 43 -5.04 8.85 2.51
N ARG A 44 -5.22 8.78 3.83
CA ARG A 44 -5.69 9.90 4.63
C ARG A 44 -4.93 9.91 5.95
N ASN A 45 -4.18 10.99 6.19
CA ASN A 45 -3.25 11.09 7.31
C ASN A 45 -2.26 9.90 7.27
N ASP A 46 -2.09 9.21 8.39
CA ASP A 46 -1.20 8.06 8.52
C ASP A 46 -1.91 6.71 8.30
N LEU A 47 -3.02 6.72 7.54
CA LEU A 47 -3.79 5.52 7.21
C LEU A 47 -3.85 5.30 5.70
N ALA A 48 -3.60 4.07 5.28
CA ALA A 48 -3.91 3.55 3.94
C ALA A 48 -5.16 2.67 4.01
N TYR A 49 -6.09 2.94 3.11
CA TYR A 49 -7.36 2.23 2.93
C TYR A 49 -7.26 1.45 1.63
N PHE A 50 -7.14 0.13 1.72
CA PHE A 50 -7.07 -0.74 0.56
C PHE A 50 -8.42 -1.41 0.32
N SER A 51 -8.94 -1.25 -0.88
CA SER A 51 -10.16 -1.93 -1.33
C SER A 51 -9.81 -3.16 -2.15
N ALA A 52 -10.40 -4.29 -1.78
CA ALA A 52 -10.38 -5.57 -2.47
C ALA A 52 -11.83 -5.98 -2.83
N ILE A 53 -12.04 -6.59 -4.01
CA ILE A 53 -13.39 -7.01 -4.43
C ILE A 53 -13.92 -8.10 -3.50
N GLU A 54 -13.10 -9.11 -3.21
CA GLU A 54 -13.50 -10.29 -2.42
C GLU A 54 -13.24 -10.09 -0.92
N ASP A 55 -12.17 -9.37 -0.57
CA ASP A 55 -11.76 -9.18 0.83
C ASP A 55 -12.26 -7.85 1.44
N GLY A 56 -13.03 -7.05 0.71
CA GLY A 56 -13.61 -5.81 1.23
C GLY A 56 -12.57 -4.70 1.50
N LEU A 57 -12.63 -4.07 2.68
CA LEU A 57 -11.80 -2.90 3.02
C LEU A 57 -10.78 -3.23 4.10
N ALA A 58 -9.48 -3.18 3.78
CA ALA A 58 -8.42 -3.27 4.79
C ALA A 58 -7.86 -1.88 5.10
N ILE A 59 -7.59 -1.61 6.39
CA ILE A 59 -6.97 -0.36 6.83
C ILE A 59 -5.62 -0.67 7.46
N PHE A 60 -4.61 0.08 7.04
CA PHE A 60 -3.24 -0.02 7.55
C PHE A 60 -2.77 1.32 8.09
N GLU A 61 -2.12 1.28 9.24
CA GLU A 61 -1.24 2.34 9.74
C GLU A 61 0.05 2.37 8.93
N ILE A 62 0.49 3.57 8.53
CA ILE A 62 1.61 3.80 7.61
C ILE A 62 2.56 4.91 8.10
N GLN A 63 2.66 5.14 9.42
CA GLN A 63 3.63 6.07 10.00
C GLN A 63 5.08 5.66 9.67
N ASP A 64 5.37 4.35 9.73
CA ASP A 64 6.57 3.76 9.14
C ASP A 64 6.22 3.05 7.82
N PRO A 65 6.52 3.65 6.66
CA PRO A 65 6.20 3.06 5.37
C PRO A 65 6.98 1.77 5.06
N LYS A 66 8.03 1.44 5.83
CA LYS A 66 8.75 0.16 5.70
C LYS A 66 8.08 -0.97 6.47
N SER A 67 7.20 -0.63 7.41
CA SER A 67 6.48 -1.59 8.24
C SER A 67 5.01 -1.18 8.43
N PRO A 68 4.18 -1.25 7.39
CA PRO A 68 2.75 -1.01 7.52
C PRO A 68 2.09 -2.00 8.49
N VAL A 69 1.17 -1.53 9.32
CA VAL A 69 0.48 -2.35 10.33
C VAL A 69 -1.00 -2.41 10.02
N LYS A 70 -1.56 -3.61 9.82
CA LYS A 70 -3.00 -3.79 9.61
C LYS A 70 -3.75 -3.46 10.91
N VAL A 71 -4.70 -2.54 10.86
CA VAL A 71 -5.50 -2.11 12.02
C VAL A 71 -6.99 -2.41 11.89
N ALA A 72 -7.49 -2.66 10.67
CA ALA A 72 -8.87 -3.12 10.45
C ALA A 72 -9.03 -3.94 9.16
N HIS A 73 -10.13 -4.70 9.08
CA HIS A 73 -10.60 -5.46 7.93
C HIS A 73 -12.13 -5.42 7.85
#